data_AF-A0A3P7NZG3-F1
#
_entry.id   AF-A0A3P7NZG3-F1
#
_cell.length_a   1.000
_cell.length_b   1.000
_cell.length_c   1.000
_cell.angle_alpha   90.00
_cell.angle_beta   90.00
_cell.angle_gamma   90.00
#
_symmetry.space_group_name_H-M   'P 1'
#
loop_
_entity.id
_entity.type
_entity.pdbx_description
1 polymer ?
#
loop_
_entity_poly.entity_id
_entity_poly.type
_entity_poly.pdbx_seq_one_letter_code
_entity_poly.pdbx_strand_id
1 'polypeptide(L)'
;MRRIWGVVASLLVIMTLLSGCMDIRLDFFLKKDGSGGIHSFVASNQSVMGEGETVDMDSDFVEEMGINEDYVQIERKPIEYYKDEMLFVGEENRIEFNHPLIAFSDISQEEELEWSYQGDDVYRFEIPLSDLSNEVDDQEMVQMSAVFKAMGGQIIYSFETDYVVIAHNADYIKEKAIYVWDLTDDVFSQSSERAFGFIEIRIDSEPSENLLRRELEEDHDLDRTHRDFHGEILKALGYLKGTDEGLELDRELTRAEGAIMYSRLLDLEEEVITFASEQSDYVSGFMDVPNWAEDTINYLHYKGLIKGLSDDIYGSNAKMTEAQYTTLVLRALGYLDDEGDFTWDASIDKAIEIGLYEDDLRDYVYIHDSQDDIEFTRRKMSYISYNALFFENIKTSEMLYESN
;
A
#
# COMPACT_ATOMS: atom_id res chain seq x y z
N MET A 1 8.47 -13.86 4.10
CA MET A 1 9.07 -14.36 2.85
C MET A 1 7.95 -14.72 1.88
N ARG A 2 7.51 -13.74 1.09
CA ARG A 2 6.68 -13.91 -0.11
C ARG A 2 7.19 -12.86 -1.09
N ARG A 3 8.06 -13.32 -2.00
CA ARG A 3 8.59 -12.58 -3.15
C ARG A 3 8.39 -13.49 -4.34
N ILE A 4 7.15 -13.63 -4.82
CA ILE A 4 6.84 -14.34 -6.07
C ILE A 4 5.53 -13.77 -6.62
N TRP A 5 5.44 -12.47 -6.94
CA TRP A 5 4.24 -11.94 -7.62
C TRP A 5 4.49 -10.87 -8.70
N GLY A 6 5.72 -10.41 -8.93
CA GLY A 6 6.04 -9.60 -10.13
C GLY A 6 6.35 -10.44 -11.39
N VAL A 7 6.00 -11.72 -11.39
CA VAL A 7 6.40 -12.71 -12.41
C VAL A 7 5.20 -13.18 -13.21
N VAL A 8 3.96 -13.02 -12.70
CA VAL A 8 2.78 -13.69 -13.27
C VAL A 8 2.25 -12.92 -14.48
N ALA A 9 2.13 -11.59 -14.44
CA ALA A 9 1.70 -10.81 -15.61
C ALA A 9 2.74 -10.86 -16.75
N SER A 10 4.04 -10.73 -16.44
CA SER A 10 5.10 -10.82 -17.43
C SER A 10 5.30 -12.25 -17.95
N LEU A 11 5.23 -13.33 -17.15
CA LEU A 11 5.25 -14.70 -17.71
C LEU A 11 3.96 -15.14 -18.39
N LEU A 12 2.77 -14.67 -18.00
CA LEU A 12 1.54 -14.94 -18.76
C LEU A 12 1.58 -14.21 -20.09
N VAL A 13 1.91 -12.92 -20.11
CA VAL A 13 2.10 -12.18 -21.36
C VAL A 13 3.20 -12.86 -22.19
N ILE A 14 4.34 -13.28 -21.63
CA ILE A 14 5.40 -13.98 -22.39
C ILE A 14 4.97 -15.38 -22.90
N MET A 15 4.31 -16.20 -22.07
CA MET A 15 3.85 -17.53 -22.48
C MET A 15 2.71 -17.46 -23.51
N THR A 16 1.90 -16.40 -23.47
CA THR A 16 0.78 -16.18 -24.40
C THR A 16 1.19 -15.42 -25.68
N LEU A 17 2.16 -14.49 -25.60
CA LEU A 17 2.78 -13.80 -26.74
C LEU A 17 3.48 -14.76 -27.70
N LEU A 18 4.01 -15.88 -27.21
CA LEU A 18 4.61 -16.93 -28.04
C LEU A 18 3.64 -17.57 -29.04
N SER A 19 2.33 -17.39 -28.86
CA SER A 19 1.31 -17.88 -29.79
C SER A 19 0.94 -16.89 -30.90
N GLY A 20 1.27 -15.60 -30.77
CA GLY A 20 0.94 -14.57 -31.75
C GLY A 20 -0.54 -14.21 -31.88
N CYS A 21 -1.44 -14.79 -31.09
CA CYS A 21 -2.88 -14.76 -31.35
C CYS A 21 -3.67 -13.74 -30.53
N MET A 22 -3.09 -12.79 -29.81
CA MET A 22 -3.86 -11.95 -28.86
C MET A 22 -3.86 -10.46 -29.20
N ASP A 23 -4.98 -9.78 -28.97
CA ASP A 23 -5.14 -8.32 -28.96
C ASP A 23 -5.38 -7.91 -27.51
N ILE A 24 -4.38 -7.29 -26.88
CA ILE A 24 -4.41 -6.87 -25.48
C ILE A 24 -4.31 -5.35 -25.42
N ARG A 25 -5.24 -4.72 -24.71
CA ARG A 25 -5.22 -3.29 -24.43
C ARG A 25 -5.53 -3.07 -22.97
N LEU A 26 -4.69 -2.28 -22.32
CA LEU A 26 -4.84 -1.92 -20.92
C LEU A 26 -4.92 -0.40 -20.82
N ASP A 27 -6.11 0.07 -20.47
CA ASP A 27 -6.41 1.47 -20.29
C ASP A 27 -6.55 1.74 -18.79
N PHE A 28 -5.65 2.54 -18.23
CA PHE A 28 -5.78 3.06 -16.88
C PHE A 28 -6.54 4.37 -16.92
N PHE A 29 -7.31 4.67 -15.87
CA PHE A 29 -7.89 5.99 -15.74
C PHE A 29 -7.91 6.45 -14.29
N LEU A 30 -7.72 7.76 -14.10
CA LEU A 30 -7.79 8.40 -12.80
C LEU A 30 -8.23 9.86 -12.99
N LYS A 31 -9.35 10.23 -12.38
CA LYS A 31 -10.06 11.49 -12.63
C LYS A 31 -10.34 12.28 -11.35
N LYS A 32 -10.53 13.59 -11.50
CA LYS A 32 -10.83 14.53 -10.41
C LYS A 32 -12.19 14.32 -9.74
N ASP A 33 -13.10 13.63 -10.40
CA ASP A 33 -14.40 13.26 -9.81
C ASP A 33 -14.29 12.09 -8.82
N GLY A 34 -13.08 11.58 -8.58
CA GLY A 34 -12.81 10.46 -7.68
C GLY A 34 -12.95 9.10 -8.36
N SER A 35 -13.28 9.04 -9.66
CA SER A 35 -13.29 7.79 -10.41
C SER A 35 -11.88 7.41 -10.86
N GLY A 36 -11.61 6.11 -10.83
CA GLY A 36 -10.37 5.55 -11.34
C GLY A 36 -10.40 4.04 -11.34
N GLY A 37 -9.56 3.43 -12.17
CA GLY A 37 -9.65 2.02 -12.44
C GLY A 37 -8.86 1.57 -13.65
N ILE A 38 -9.20 0.37 -14.09
CA ILE A 38 -8.58 -0.31 -15.22
C ILE A 38 -9.67 -0.74 -16.17
N HIS A 39 -9.46 -0.50 -17.44
CA HIS A 39 -10.24 -1.05 -18.52
C HIS A 39 -9.34 -1.97 -19.33
N SER A 40 -9.62 -3.27 -19.28
CA SER A 40 -8.88 -4.27 -20.03
C SER A 40 -9.70 -4.78 -21.20
N PHE A 41 -9.03 -4.95 -22.32
CA PHE A 41 -9.56 -5.58 -23.51
C PHE A 41 -8.61 -6.72 -23.87
N VAL A 42 -9.09 -7.95 -23.77
CA VAL A 42 -8.31 -9.14 -24.05
C VAL A 42 -9.10 -10.00 -25.02
N ALA A 43 -8.56 -10.21 -26.21
CA ALA A 43 -9.17 -11.07 -27.22
C ALA A 43 -8.13 -11.98 -27.87
N SER A 44 -8.54 -13.22 -28.12
CA SER A 44 -7.73 -14.23 -28.80
C SER A 44 -8.22 -14.46 -30.24
N ASN A 45 -7.30 -14.72 -31.14
CA ASN A 45 -7.51 -14.97 -32.57
C ASN A 45 -7.97 -16.41 -32.73
N GLN A 46 -9.27 -16.60 -32.59
CA GLN A 46 -9.93 -17.88 -32.68
C GLN A 46 -9.77 -18.52 -34.07
N SER A 47 -9.55 -17.72 -35.13
CA SER A 47 -9.30 -18.27 -36.48
C SER A 47 -7.98 -19.03 -36.58
N VAL A 48 -7.02 -18.74 -35.69
CA VAL A 48 -5.73 -19.42 -35.64
C VAL A 48 -5.68 -20.46 -34.51
N MET A 49 -6.19 -20.13 -33.32
CA MET A 49 -6.15 -21.03 -32.14
C MET A 49 -7.23 -22.12 -32.15
N GLY A 50 -8.39 -21.86 -32.79
CA GLY A 50 -9.56 -22.72 -32.69
C GLY A 50 -10.34 -22.55 -31.38
N GLU A 51 -11.64 -22.86 -31.40
CA GLU A 51 -12.58 -22.48 -30.34
C GLU A 51 -12.30 -23.08 -28.94
N GLY A 52 -11.55 -24.19 -28.86
CA GLY A 52 -11.32 -24.92 -27.61
C GLY A 52 -10.18 -24.36 -26.76
N GLU A 53 -9.17 -23.74 -27.37
CA GLU A 53 -8.01 -23.17 -26.66
C GLU A 53 -8.29 -21.74 -26.15
N THR A 54 -9.25 -21.03 -26.76
CA THR A 54 -9.59 -19.64 -26.39
C THR A 54 -10.38 -19.54 -25.08
N VAL A 55 -11.25 -20.51 -24.80
CA VAL A 55 -12.16 -20.48 -23.63
C VAL A 55 -11.42 -20.60 -22.30
N ASP A 56 -10.28 -21.31 -22.27
CA ASP A 56 -9.47 -21.49 -21.05
C ASP A 56 -8.62 -20.24 -20.71
N MET A 57 -8.47 -19.28 -21.63
CA MET A 57 -7.69 -18.05 -21.41
C MET A 57 -8.55 -16.83 -21.05
N ASP A 58 -9.83 -16.83 -21.44
CA ASP A 58 -10.74 -15.70 -21.22
C ASP A 58 -11.18 -15.56 -19.75
N SER A 59 -11.19 -16.64 -18.95
CA SER A 59 -11.83 -16.62 -17.62
C SER A 59 -11.02 -15.98 -16.49
N ASP A 60 -9.70 -15.89 -16.62
CA ASP A 60 -8.81 -15.72 -15.45
C ASP A 60 -8.02 -14.40 -15.46
N PHE A 61 -8.12 -13.55 -16.49
CA PHE A 61 -7.27 -12.34 -16.58
C PHE A 61 -7.41 -11.39 -15.36
N VAL A 62 -8.62 -11.16 -14.87
CA VAL A 62 -8.84 -10.29 -13.70
C VAL A 62 -8.34 -10.95 -12.40
N GLU A 63 -8.46 -12.27 -12.30
CA GLU A 63 -7.95 -13.04 -11.16
C GLU A 63 -6.40 -13.06 -11.17
N GLU A 64 -5.80 -13.10 -12.35
CA GLU A 64 -4.34 -13.04 -12.56
C GLU A 64 -3.74 -11.68 -12.22
N MET A 65 -4.51 -10.58 -12.30
CA MET A 65 -4.09 -9.26 -11.80
C MET A 65 -4.05 -9.21 -10.26
N GLY A 66 -4.50 -10.26 -9.56
CA GLY A 66 -4.49 -10.30 -8.10
C GLY A 66 -5.38 -9.24 -7.42
N ILE A 67 -6.30 -8.64 -8.18
CA ILE A 67 -7.17 -7.58 -7.68
C ILE A 67 -8.20 -8.18 -6.72
N ASN A 68 -8.24 -7.68 -5.49
CA ASN A 68 -9.22 -8.10 -4.52
C ASN A 68 -10.62 -7.57 -4.87
N GLU A 69 -11.54 -8.49 -5.17
CA GLU A 69 -12.91 -8.19 -5.59
C GLU A 69 -13.73 -7.42 -4.54
N ASP A 70 -13.36 -7.46 -3.25
CA ASP A 70 -14.05 -6.72 -2.19
C ASP A 70 -13.87 -5.18 -2.32
N TYR A 71 -12.82 -4.75 -3.04
CA TYR A 71 -12.45 -3.33 -3.17
C TYR A 71 -12.72 -2.73 -4.55
N VAL A 72 -13.38 -3.49 -5.43
CA VAL A 72 -13.60 -3.08 -6.82
C VAL A 72 -15.01 -3.40 -7.31
N GLN A 73 -15.44 -2.69 -8.34
CA GLN A 73 -16.62 -3.04 -9.13
C GLN A 73 -16.18 -3.50 -10.51
N ILE A 74 -16.56 -4.72 -10.89
CA ILE A 74 -16.16 -5.31 -12.17
C ILE A 74 -17.38 -5.48 -13.07
N GLU A 75 -17.33 -4.85 -14.25
CA GLU A 75 -18.25 -5.11 -15.36
C GLU A 75 -17.51 -5.90 -16.44
N ARG A 76 -17.99 -7.12 -16.74
CA ARG A 76 -17.43 -7.99 -17.78
C ARG A 76 -18.36 -8.05 -18.98
N LYS A 77 -17.80 -7.89 -20.18
CA LYS A 77 -18.56 -7.89 -21.43
C LYS A 77 -17.84 -8.75 -22.48
N PRO A 78 -18.47 -9.85 -22.94
CA PRO A 78 -17.93 -10.64 -24.04
C PRO A 78 -17.83 -9.80 -25.32
N ILE A 79 -16.75 -10.00 -26.05
CA ILE A 79 -16.48 -9.33 -27.32
C ILE A 79 -16.21 -10.35 -28.43
N GLU A 80 -16.70 -10.02 -29.63
CA GLU A 80 -16.47 -10.77 -30.85
C GLU A 80 -16.32 -9.77 -31.99
N TYR A 81 -15.20 -9.81 -32.71
CA TYR A 81 -14.96 -8.91 -33.84
C TYR A 81 -14.03 -9.53 -34.88
N TYR A 82 -14.02 -8.92 -36.07
CA TYR A 82 -13.13 -9.32 -37.16
C TYR A 82 -12.05 -8.26 -37.40
N LYS A 83 -10.80 -8.70 -37.52
CA LYS A 83 -9.63 -7.90 -37.90
C LYS A 83 -8.89 -8.63 -39.01
N ASP A 84 -8.74 -7.99 -40.17
CA ASP A 84 -8.08 -8.59 -41.36
C ASP A 84 -8.61 -9.99 -41.73
N GLU A 85 -9.94 -10.15 -41.75
CA GLU A 85 -10.68 -11.40 -42.01
C GLU A 85 -10.50 -12.51 -40.94
N MET A 86 -9.79 -12.23 -39.85
CA MET A 86 -9.62 -13.14 -38.72
C MET A 86 -10.61 -12.79 -37.61
N LEU A 87 -11.25 -13.82 -37.05
CA LEU A 87 -12.15 -13.73 -35.91
C LEU A 87 -11.35 -13.65 -34.60
N PHE A 88 -11.69 -12.65 -33.79
CA PHE A 88 -11.22 -12.45 -32.43
C PHE A 88 -12.39 -12.57 -31.46
N VAL A 89 -12.18 -13.33 -30.38
CA VAL A 89 -13.14 -13.55 -29.29
C VAL A 89 -12.43 -13.35 -27.96
N GLY A 90 -13.10 -12.72 -27.01
CA GLY A 90 -12.62 -12.61 -25.64
C GLY A 90 -13.52 -11.73 -24.79
N GLU A 91 -12.92 -10.94 -23.89
CA GLU A 91 -13.64 -10.11 -22.92
C GLU A 91 -13.10 -8.67 -22.83
N GLU A 92 -14.03 -7.75 -22.62
CA GLU A 92 -13.80 -6.36 -22.22
C GLU A 92 -14.21 -6.25 -20.74
N ASN A 93 -13.27 -5.86 -19.88
CA ASN A 93 -13.50 -5.71 -18.44
C ASN A 93 -13.32 -4.25 -18.04
N ARG A 94 -14.28 -3.71 -17.31
CA ARG A 94 -14.18 -2.41 -16.66
C ARG A 94 -14.13 -2.64 -15.15
N ILE A 95 -12.99 -2.33 -14.55
CA ILE A 95 -12.70 -2.47 -13.14
C ILE A 95 -12.65 -1.06 -12.55
N GLU A 96 -13.62 -0.70 -11.72
CA GLU A 96 -13.62 0.58 -11.00
C GLU A 96 -13.18 0.36 -9.55
N PHE A 97 -12.19 1.11 -9.09
CA PHE A 97 -11.70 1.03 -7.73
C PHE A 97 -12.61 1.81 -6.78
N ASN A 98 -12.89 1.25 -5.60
CA ASN A 98 -13.64 1.97 -4.57
C ASN A 98 -12.84 3.19 -4.06
N HIS A 99 -11.52 3.08 -3.96
CA HIS A 99 -10.60 4.16 -3.56
C HIS A 99 -9.41 4.20 -4.54
N PRO A 100 -9.53 4.89 -5.69
CA PRO A 100 -8.55 4.76 -6.76
C PRO A 100 -7.13 5.14 -6.39
N LEU A 101 -6.90 6.23 -5.66
CA LEU A 101 -5.55 6.65 -5.28
C LEU A 101 -4.84 5.60 -4.40
N ILE A 102 -5.58 5.03 -3.46
CA ILE A 102 -5.11 3.94 -2.61
C ILE A 102 -4.81 2.70 -3.45
N ALA A 103 -5.73 2.32 -4.36
CA ALA A 103 -5.56 1.18 -5.24
C ALA A 103 -4.33 1.32 -6.16
N PHE A 104 -4.12 2.49 -6.78
CA PHE A 104 -2.93 2.75 -7.61
C PHE A 104 -1.63 2.68 -6.79
N SER A 105 -1.63 3.20 -5.56
CA SER A 105 -0.47 3.10 -4.66
C SER A 105 -0.21 1.65 -4.17
N ASP A 106 -1.25 0.82 -4.08
CA ASP A 106 -1.10 -0.55 -3.59
C ASP A 106 -0.70 -1.51 -4.73
N ILE A 107 -1.23 -1.31 -5.96
CA ILE A 107 -0.84 -2.07 -7.17
C ILE A 107 0.67 -2.00 -7.42
N SER A 108 1.29 -0.83 -7.19
CA SER A 108 2.72 -0.64 -7.44
C SER A 108 3.66 -1.38 -6.49
N GLN A 109 3.13 -1.99 -5.42
CA GLN A 109 3.94 -2.78 -4.48
C GLN A 109 4.08 -4.24 -4.92
N GLU A 110 3.21 -4.71 -5.82
CA GLU A 110 3.08 -6.12 -6.18
C GLU A 110 3.32 -6.40 -7.66
N GLU A 111 2.94 -5.46 -8.53
CA GLU A 111 3.08 -5.57 -9.98
C GLU A 111 4.34 -4.86 -10.51
N GLU A 112 4.63 -5.07 -11.79
CA GLU A 112 5.69 -4.36 -12.50
C GLU A 112 5.35 -2.86 -12.68
N LEU A 113 4.07 -2.48 -12.69
CA LEU A 113 3.65 -1.08 -12.78
C LEU A 113 4.16 -0.28 -11.57
N GLU A 114 4.75 0.89 -11.79
CA GLU A 114 5.21 1.73 -10.68
C GLU A 114 4.33 2.97 -10.52
N TRP A 115 3.86 3.21 -9.29
CA TRP A 115 3.20 4.43 -8.86
C TRP A 115 4.07 5.07 -7.80
N SER A 116 4.68 6.21 -8.11
CA SER A 116 5.68 6.82 -7.24
C SER A 116 5.43 8.30 -7.02
N TYR A 117 5.45 8.70 -5.75
CA TYR A 117 5.38 10.09 -5.34
C TYR A 117 6.68 10.83 -5.62
N GLN A 118 6.59 11.99 -6.26
CA GLN A 118 7.72 12.82 -6.68
C GLN A 118 7.90 14.08 -5.80
N GLY A 119 7.05 14.27 -4.79
CA GLY A 119 6.96 15.52 -4.03
C GLY A 119 5.98 16.52 -4.64
N ASP A 120 5.57 17.51 -3.85
CA ASP A 120 4.69 18.61 -4.27
C ASP A 120 3.38 18.15 -4.96
N ASP A 121 2.73 17.10 -4.44
CA ASP A 121 1.51 16.49 -4.99
C ASP A 121 1.67 15.88 -6.40
N VAL A 122 2.90 15.63 -6.85
CA VAL A 122 3.17 15.03 -8.16
C VAL A 122 3.37 13.52 -8.01
N TYR A 123 2.61 12.77 -8.80
CA TYR A 123 2.68 11.31 -8.87
C TYR A 123 3.10 10.89 -10.27
N ARG A 124 3.94 9.87 -10.33
CA ARG A 124 4.42 9.27 -11.58
C ARG A 124 3.88 7.86 -11.69
N PHE A 125 3.17 7.60 -12.77
CA PHE A 125 2.81 6.26 -13.19
C PHE A 125 3.78 5.81 -14.27
N GLU A 126 4.51 4.71 -14.03
CA GLU A 126 5.41 4.08 -14.97
C GLU A 126 4.90 2.70 -15.39
N ILE A 127 4.98 2.45 -16.69
CA ILE A 127 4.67 1.18 -17.32
C ILE A 127 6.00 0.63 -17.81
N PRO A 128 6.62 -0.31 -17.08
CA PRO A 128 7.90 -0.84 -17.50
C PRO A 128 7.74 -1.64 -18.79
N LEU A 129 8.82 -1.69 -19.56
CA LEU A 129 8.95 -2.66 -20.63
C LEU A 129 9.46 -3.96 -20.03
N SER A 130 8.65 -5.01 -20.11
CA SER A 130 9.10 -6.35 -19.77
C SER A 130 10.21 -6.74 -20.74
N ASP A 131 11.41 -6.99 -20.21
CA ASP A 131 12.61 -7.25 -21.00
C ASP A 131 12.64 -8.72 -21.45
N LEU A 132 11.82 -9.03 -22.46
CA LEU A 132 11.87 -10.30 -23.20
C LEU A 132 13.21 -10.53 -23.89
N SER A 133 13.99 -9.48 -24.06
CA SER A 133 15.10 -9.42 -24.99
C SER A 133 16.40 -10.02 -24.44
N ASN A 134 16.51 -10.10 -23.11
CA ASN A 134 17.68 -10.68 -22.43
C ASN A 134 17.79 -12.20 -22.58
N GLU A 135 16.74 -12.88 -23.05
CA GLU A 135 16.69 -14.36 -23.10
C GLU A 135 16.77 -14.94 -24.53
N VAL A 136 16.67 -14.13 -25.58
CA VAL A 136 16.50 -14.58 -26.98
C VAL A 136 17.41 -13.78 -27.94
N ASP A 137 17.93 -14.42 -28.98
CA ASP A 137 18.80 -13.79 -29.99
C ASP A 137 18.07 -12.74 -30.86
N ASP A 138 18.79 -11.70 -31.28
CA ASP A 138 18.29 -10.58 -32.10
C ASP A 138 17.49 -11.01 -33.33
N GLN A 139 17.97 -12.03 -34.06
CA GLN A 139 17.29 -12.47 -35.28
C GLN A 139 15.99 -13.21 -35.02
N GLU A 140 15.89 -13.90 -33.88
CA GLU A 140 14.68 -14.59 -33.46
C GLU A 140 13.64 -13.59 -32.96
N MET A 141 14.05 -12.56 -32.21
CA MET A 141 13.16 -11.49 -31.73
C MET A 141 12.51 -10.70 -32.86
N VAL A 142 13.28 -10.34 -33.90
CA VAL A 142 12.73 -9.65 -35.09
C VAL A 142 11.71 -10.54 -35.82
N GLN A 143 11.96 -11.85 -35.90
CA GLN A 143 11.01 -12.78 -36.51
C GLN A 143 9.74 -12.93 -35.66
N MET A 144 9.89 -13.04 -34.34
CA MET A 144 8.77 -13.11 -33.40
C MET A 144 7.90 -11.85 -33.48
N SER A 145 8.50 -10.67 -33.46
CA SER A 145 7.79 -9.39 -33.65
C SER A 145 7.02 -9.35 -34.97
N ALA A 146 7.64 -9.79 -36.07
CA ALA A 146 6.98 -9.84 -37.38
C ALA A 146 5.80 -10.81 -37.40
N VAL A 147 5.95 -11.99 -36.80
CA VAL A 147 4.88 -13.00 -36.70
C VAL A 147 3.73 -12.47 -35.82
N PHE A 148 4.05 -11.93 -34.64
CA PHE A 148 3.08 -11.33 -33.72
C PHE A 148 2.22 -10.27 -34.40
N LYS A 149 2.86 -9.31 -35.08
CA LYS A 149 2.15 -8.26 -35.82
C LYS A 149 1.36 -8.79 -37.02
N ALA A 150 1.91 -9.76 -37.76
CA ALA A 150 1.22 -10.37 -38.90
C ALA A 150 -0.05 -11.14 -38.49
N MET A 151 -0.07 -11.65 -37.26
CA MET A 151 -1.22 -12.32 -36.67
C MET A 151 -2.21 -11.36 -36.00
N GLY A 152 -1.94 -10.06 -36.08
CA GLY A 152 -2.80 -8.98 -35.60
C GLY A 152 -2.50 -8.53 -34.17
N GLY A 153 -1.44 -9.05 -33.54
CA GLY A 153 -1.05 -8.73 -32.18
C GLY A 153 -0.60 -7.27 -32.00
N GLN A 154 -1.03 -6.67 -30.89
CA GLN A 154 -0.69 -5.32 -30.47
C GLN A 154 -0.60 -5.25 -28.94
N ILE A 155 0.28 -4.37 -28.43
CA ILE A 155 0.44 -4.09 -27.00
C ILE A 155 0.26 -2.58 -26.81
N ILE A 156 -0.97 -2.19 -26.47
CA ILE A 156 -1.33 -0.78 -26.30
C ILE A 156 -1.65 -0.52 -24.84
N TYR A 157 -0.99 0.48 -24.28
CA TYR A 157 -1.30 1.04 -22.98
C TYR A 157 -1.86 2.44 -23.12
N SER A 158 -2.83 2.79 -22.28
CA SER A 158 -3.25 4.19 -22.16
C SER A 158 -3.49 4.62 -20.73
N PHE A 159 -3.42 5.93 -20.49
CA PHE A 159 -3.79 6.55 -19.23
C PHE A 159 -4.72 7.73 -19.51
N GLU A 160 -5.96 7.65 -19.05
CA GLU A 160 -6.95 8.72 -19.14
C GLU A 160 -6.97 9.55 -17.85
N THR A 161 -6.79 10.87 -17.98
CA THR A 161 -6.88 11.76 -16.82
C THR A 161 -7.27 13.19 -17.17
N ASP A 162 -7.98 13.85 -16.25
CA ASP A 162 -8.27 15.30 -16.26
C ASP A 162 -7.46 16.07 -15.20
N TYR A 163 -6.51 15.41 -14.53
CA TYR A 163 -5.47 16.03 -13.72
C TYR A 163 -4.49 16.85 -14.55
N VAL A 164 -3.73 17.72 -13.88
CA VAL A 164 -2.69 18.51 -14.55
C VAL A 164 -1.51 17.58 -14.84
N VAL A 165 -1.26 17.33 -16.12
CA VAL A 165 -0.12 16.52 -16.57
C VAL A 165 1.13 17.39 -16.61
N ILE A 166 2.14 17.00 -15.84
CA ILE A 166 3.41 17.70 -15.67
C ILE A 166 4.41 17.28 -16.76
N ALA A 167 4.51 15.97 -16.99
CA ALA A 167 5.36 15.38 -18.01
C ALA A 167 4.81 14.04 -18.47
N HIS A 168 5.17 13.62 -19.68
CA HIS A 168 4.90 12.27 -20.19
C HIS A 168 5.83 11.96 -21.36
N ASN A 169 5.93 10.67 -21.72
CA ASN A 169 6.58 10.23 -22.96
C ASN A 169 5.63 9.46 -23.90
N ALA A 170 4.32 9.57 -23.72
CA ALA A 170 3.30 8.98 -24.61
C ALA A 170 3.57 9.28 -26.10
N ASP A 171 3.32 8.30 -26.96
CA ASP A 171 3.54 8.40 -28.41
C ASP A 171 2.58 9.39 -29.06
N TYR A 172 1.34 9.43 -28.55
CA TYR A 172 0.34 10.40 -28.94
C TYR A 172 -0.74 10.57 -27.86
N ILE A 173 -1.54 11.64 -28.01
CA ILE A 173 -2.65 11.96 -27.11
C ILE A 173 -3.96 11.91 -27.89
N LYS A 174 -4.89 11.07 -27.44
CA LYS A 174 -6.25 10.96 -27.99
C LYS A 174 -7.22 11.81 -27.17
N GLU A 175 -8.13 12.51 -27.87
CA GLU A 175 -9.26 13.24 -27.27
C GLU A 175 -8.90 14.28 -26.17
N LYS A 176 -7.63 14.70 -26.10
CA LYS A 176 -7.04 15.67 -25.13
C LYS A 176 -6.92 15.22 -23.67
N ALA A 177 -7.06 13.94 -23.37
CA ALA A 177 -6.92 13.42 -22.00
C ALA A 177 -6.40 11.99 -21.91
N ILE A 178 -6.31 11.28 -23.05
CA ILE A 178 -5.89 9.88 -23.11
C ILE A 178 -4.48 9.84 -23.68
N TYR A 179 -3.52 9.50 -22.84
CA TYR A 179 -2.10 9.38 -23.19
C TYR A 179 -1.85 7.93 -23.59
N VAL A 180 -1.31 7.70 -24.80
CA VAL A 180 -1.21 6.35 -25.37
C VAL A 180 0.24 5.98 -25.66
N TRP A 181 0.61 4.77 -25.27
CA TRP A 181 1.88 4.12 -25.61
C TRP A 181 1.61 2.88 -26.45
N ASP A 182 2.19 2.84 -27.65
CA ASP A 182 2.21 1.64 -28.48
C ASP A 182 3.55 0.93 -28.24
N LEU A 183 3.56 -0.01 -27.31
CA LEU A 183 4.76 -0.73 -26.87
C LEU A 183 5.02 -1.97 -27.72
N THR A 184 4.27 -2.14 -28.82
CA THR A 184 4.32 -3.35 -29.67
C THR A 184 5.71 -3.61 -30.22
N ASP A 185 6.45 -2.59 -30.64
CA ASP A 185 7.82 -2.75 -31.13
C ASP A 185 8.85 -2.74 -29.99
N ASP A 186 8.58 -1.98 -28.92
CA ASP A 186 9.47 -1.82 -27.78
C ASP A 186 9.73 -3.15 -27.06
N VAL A 187 8.68 -3.94 -26.80
CA VAL A 187 8.74 -5.22 -26.07
C VAL A 187 9.60 -6.27 -26.80
N PHE A 188 9.73 -6.18 -28.13
CA PHE A 188 10.56 -7.11 -28.91
C PHE A 188 11.97 -6.58 -29.21
N SER A 189 12.35 -5.42 -28.69
CA SER A 189 13.65 -4.80 -28.96
C SER A 189 14.69 -5.12 -27.89
N GLN A 190 15.87 -5.62 -28.28
CA GLN A 190 17.03 -5.80 -27.37
C GLN A 190 17.63 -4.51 -26.80
N SER A 191 17.35 -3.39 -27.46
CA SER A 191 17.81 -2.07 -27.01
C SER A 191 16.74 -1.06 -27.35
N SER A 192 15.59 -1.16 -26.67
CA SER A 192 14.58 -0.11 -26.81
C SER A 192 15.21 1.25 -26.44
N GLU A 193 14.92 2.28 -27.24
CA GLU A 193 15.29 3.66 -26.92
C GLU A 193 14.54 4.18 -25.68
N ARG A 194 13.46 3.50 -25.30
CA ARG A 194 12.60 3.76 -24.14
C ARG A 194 12.74 2.60 -23.17
N ALA A 195 12.87 2.85 -21.86
CA ALA A 195 12.87 1.79 -20.85
C ALA A 195 11.47 1.53 -20.26
N PHE A 196 10.60 2.55 -20.34
CA PHE A 196 9.25 2.53 -19.78
C PHE A 196 8.38 3.61 -20.44
N GLY A 197 7.07 3.40 -20.48
CA GLY A 197 6.10 4.48 -20.64
C GLY A 197 5.89 5.20 -19.31
N PHE A 198 5.72 6.53 -19.29
CA PHE A 198 5.34 7.23 -18.07
C PHE A 198 4.49 8.46 -18.29
N ILE A 199 3.71 8.77 -17.26
CA ILE A 199 2.99 10.03 -17.09
C ILE A 199 3.18 10.54 -15.66
N GLU A 200 3.45 11.83 -15.53
CA GLU A 200 3.49 12.56 -14.26
C GLU A 200 2.28 13.48 -14.17
N ILE A 201 1.50 13.32 -13.10
CA ILE A 201 0.28 14.08 -12.86
C ILE A 201 0.33 14.73 -11.48
N ARG A 202 -0.17 15.96 -11.40
CA ARG A 202 -0.38 16.64 -10.12
C ARG A 202 -1.78 16.36 -9.61
N ILE A 203 -1.86 15.77 -8.42
CA ILE A 203 -3.10 15.38 -7.75
C ILE A 203 -3.24 16.24 -6.51
N ASP A 204 -3.99 17.34 -6.64
CA ASP A 204 -4.31 18.20 -5.50
C ASP A 204 -5.33 17.47 -4.61
N SER A 205 -4.83 16.60 -3.71
CA SER A 205 -5.68 15.84 -2.78
C SER A 205 -6.31 16.77 -1.76
N GLU A 206 -7.55 16.47 -1.35
CA GLU A 206 -8.18 17.24 -0.27
C GLU A 206 -7.33 17.09 1.00
N PRO A 207 -6.92 18.21 1.63
CA PRO A 207 -6.10 18.15 2.83
C PRO A 207 -6.89 17.56 4.00
N SER A 208 -6.19 17.07 5.03
CA SER A 208 -6.87 16.51 6.22
C SER A 208 -7.88 17.50 6.81
N GLU A 209 -9.03 17.00 7.24
CA GLU A 209 -10.07 17.79 7.91
C GLU A 209 -9.59 18.31 9.27
N ASN A 210 -8.70 17.57 9.94
CA ASN A 210 -8.04 17.99 11.16
C ASN A 210 -6.92 19.02 10.84
N LEU A 211 -7.05 20.24 11.35
CA LEU A 211 -6.13 21.33 11.03
C LEU A 211 -4.69 21.09 11.53
N LEU A 212 -4.51 20.45 12.68
CA LEU A 212 -3.18 20.14 13.22
C LEU A 212 -2.50 19.06 12.37
N ARG A 213 -3.28 18.04 12.00
CA ARG A 213 -2.85 16.98 11.10
C ARG A 213 -2.44 17.55 9.75
N ARG A 214 -3.25 18.44 9.18
CA ARG A 214 -2.97 19.13 7.91
C ARG A 214 -1.64 19.88 7.92
N GLU A 215 -1.43 20.75 8.92
CA GLU A 215 -0.21 21.55 9.02
C GLU A 215 1.03 20.65 9.06
N LEU A 216 0.96 19.58 9.85
CA LEU A 216 2.03 18.59 9.96
C LEU A 216 2.25 17.80 8.66
N GLU A 217 1.19 17.37 7.98
CA GLU A 217 1.29 16.62 6.73
C GLU A 217 1.91 17.46 5.60
N GLU A 218 1.51 18.74 5.50
CA GLU A 218 2.04 19.70 4.52
C GLU A 218 3.53 19.99 4.74
N ASP A 219 4.00 20.02 6.00
CA ASP A 219 5.40 20.30 6.34
C ASP A 219 6.37 19.16 6.01
N HIS A 220 5.87 17.92 5.88
CA HIS A 220 6.70 16.73 5.72
C HIS A 220 6.78 16.18 4.28
N ASP A 221 5.96 16.68 3.34
CA ASP A 221 5.92 16.28 1.92
C ASP A 221 5.98 14.75 1.72
N LEU A 222 5.10 14.03 2.42
CA LEU A 222 4.97 12.57 2.33
C LEU A 222 3.72 12.19 1.53
N ASP A 223 3.82 11.07 0.82
CA ASP A 223 2.69 10.47 0.12
C ASP A 223 1.66 9.92 1.14
N ARG A 224 0.56 10.65 1.33
CA ARG A 224 -0.56 10.24 2.20
C ARG A 224 -1.26 8.98 1.70
N THR A 225 -1.19 8.71 0.39
CA THR A 225 -1.81 7.52 -0.21
C THR A 225 -0.97 6.27 0.03
N HIS A 226 0.32 6.41 0.33
CA HIS A 226 1.23 5.29 0.50
C HIS A 226 0.88 4.44 1.73
N ARG A 227 0.92 3.10 1.60
CA ARG A 227 0.59 2.17 2.69
C ARG A 227 1.44 2.34 3.95
N ASP A 228 2.67 2.82 3.79
CA ASP A 228 3.62 3.07 4.90
C ASP A 228 3.51 4.46 5.53
N PHE A 229 2.60 5.33 5.06
CA PHE A 229 2.49 6.74 5.45
C PHE A 229 2.57 6.94 6.97
N HIS A 230 1.70 6.29 7.76
CA HIS A 230 1.66 6.44 9.22
C HIS A 230 2.99 6.06 9.90
N GLY A 231 3.70 5.08 9.35
CA GLY A 231 5.02 4.68 9.86
C GLY A 231 6.10 5.73 9.55
N GLU A 232 6.15 6.22 8.31
CA GLU A 232 7.14 7.21 7.88
C GLU A 232 6.93 8.58 8.55
N ILE A 233 5.67 9.01 8.73
CA ILE A 233 5.41 10.27 9.44
C ILE A 233 5.78 10.17 10.93
N LEU A 234 5.44 9.07 11.62
CA LEU A 234 5.85 8.86 13.01
C LEU A 234 7.37 8.77 13.18
N LYS A 235 8.08 8.30 12.15
CA LYS A 235 9.54 8.30 12.12
C LYS A 235 10.10 9.70 11.92
N ALA A 236 9.51 10.50 11.03
CA ALA A 236 9.88 11.91 10.85
C ALA A 236 9.70 12.71 12.15
N LEU A 237 8.65 12.40 12.91
CA LEU A 237 8.36 13.00 14.22
C LEU A 237 9.19 12.41 15.37
N GLY A 238 9.94 11.33 15.15
CA GLY A 238 10.80 10.70 16.15
C GLY A 238 10.14 9.69 17.09
N TYR A 239 8.82 9.48 16.99
CA TYR A 239 8.10 8.46 17.77
C TYR A 239 8.49 7.03 17.33
N LEU A 240 8.56 6.78 16.02
CA LEU A 240 8.91 5.46 15.47
C LEU A 240 10.33 5.43 14.89
N LYS A 241 11.29 4.88 15.66
CA LYS A 241 12.72 4.91 15.28
C LYS A 241 13.18 3.78 14.33
N GLY A 242 12.37 2.73 14.15
CA GLY A 242 12.76 1.55 13.34
C GLY A 242 13.87 0.69 13.95
N THR A 243 14.45 -0.18 13.14
CA THR A 243 15.64 -1.00 13.43
C THR A 243 16.67 -0.82 12.30
N ASP A 244 17.76 -1.60 12.33
CA ASP A 244 18.75 -1.60 11.25
C ASP A 244 18.17 -2.08 9.90
N GLU A 245 17.01 -2.74 9.90
CA GLU A 245 16.29 -3.22 8.72
C GLU A 245 15.14 -2.27 8.30
N GLY A 246 15.11 -1.04 8.83
CA GLY A 246 14.07 -0.05 8.55
C GLY A 246 12.90 -0.11 9.54
N LEU A 247 11.69 0.28 9.09
CA LEU A 247 10.53 0.34 9.99
C LEU A 247 9.93 -1.01 10.32
N GLU A 248 10.13 -2.01 9.45
CA GLU A 248 9.59 -3.37 9.56
C GLU A 248 8.07 -3.38 9.78
N LEU A 249 7.31 -2.56 9.05
CA LEU A 249 5.89 -2.32 9.31
C LEU A 249 5.02 -3.58 9.20
N ASP A 250 5.40 -4.54 8.36
CA ASP A 250 4.65 -5.77 8.13
C ASP A 250 4.91 -6.89 9.15
N ARG A 251 5.85 -6.75 10.09
CA ARG A 251 6.04 -7.76 11.14
C ARG A 251 5.16 -7.47 12.36
N GLU A 252 4.77 -8.54 13.05
CA GLU A 252 4.06 -8.44 14.32
C GLU A 252 4.83 -7.62 15.36
N LEU A 253 4.09 -6.81 16.10
CA LEU A 253 4.60 -6.00 17.20
C LEU A 253 4.85 -6.86 18.44
N THR A 254 6.00 -6.68 19.08
CA THR A 254 6.25 -7.27 20.41
C THR A 254 5.78 -6.34 21.54
N ARG A 255 5.46 -6.89 22.71
CA ARG A 255 5.04 -6.09 23.87
C ARG A 255 6.08 -5.06 24.31
N ALA A 256 7.37 -5.41 24.25
CA ALA A 256 8.44 -4.45 24.57
C ALA A 256 8.46 -3.26 23.61
N GLU A 257 8.29 -3.51 22.31
CA GLU A 257 8.23 -2.43 21.31
C GLU A 257 6.99 -1.55 21.49
N GLY A 258 5.82 -2.16 21.76
CA GLY A 258 4.59 -1.41 22.03
C GLY A 258 4.69 -0.54 23.29
N ALA A 259 5.37 -1.00 24.33
CA ALA A 259 5.59 -0.20 25.54
C ALA A 259 6.56 0.97 25.31
N ILE A 260 7.62 0.79 24.50
CA ILE A 260 8.49 1.89 24.11
C ILE A 260 7.75 2.91 23.25
N MET A 261 6.90 2.45 22.32
CA MET A 261 6.08 3.37 21.55
C MET A 261 5.15 4.17 22.47
N TYR A 262 4.48 3.48 23.41
CA TYR A 262 3.63 4.12 24.41
C TYR A 262 4.38 5.14 25.27
N SER A 263 5.61 4.87 25.72
CA SER A 263 6.38 5.86 26.48
C SER A 263 6.72 7.10 25.68
N ARG A 264 6.93 6.97 24.36
CA ARG A 264 7.19 8.10 23.47
C ARG A 264 5.93 8.92 23.21
N LEU A 265 4.78 8.27 23.04
CA LEU A 265 3.49 8.97 22.93
C LEU A 265 3.17 9.81 24.17
N LEU A 266 3.67 9.40 25.34
CA LEU A 266 3.57 10.14 26.60
C LEU A 266 4.71 11.15 26.83
N ASP A 267 5.61 11.33 25.87
CA ASP A 267 6.80 12.18 25.96
C ASP A 267 7.71 11.88 27.18
N LEU A 268 7.89 10.60 27.51
CA LEU A 268 8.61 10.17 28.73
C LEU A 268 10.11 9.91 28.52
N GLU A 269 10.70 10.15 27.34
CA GLU A 269 12.07 9.72 27.04
C GLU A 269 13.10 10.33 28.02
N GLU A 270 13.00 11.63 28.31
CA GLU A 270 13.89 12.31 29.28
C GLU A 270 13.68 11.83 30.72
N GLU A 271 12.44 11.52 31.10
CA GLU A 271 12.12 11.00 32.43
C GLU A 271 12.68 9.57 32.62
N VAL A 272 12.62 8.73 31.59
CA VAL A 272 13.22 7.39 31.58
C VAL A 272 14.73 7.48 31.77
N ILE A 273 15.41 8.35 31.03
CA ILE A 273 16.87 8.55 31.12
C ILE A 273 17.25 9.02 32.54
N THR A 274 16.53 10.00 33.05
CA THR A 274 16.75 10.53 34.40
C THR A 274 16.56 9.45 35.44
N PHE A 275 15.46 8.69 35.36
CA PHE A 275 15.17 7.59 36.28
C PHE A 275 16.24 6.51 36.26
N ALA A 276 16.68 6.06 35.07
CA ALA A 276 17.73 5.06 34.94
C ALA A 276 19.05 5.51 35.61
N SER A 277 19.36 6.81 35.55
CA SER A 277 20.55 7.38 36.18
C SER A 277 20.43 7.55 37.70
N GLU A 278 19.25 7.96 38.19
CA GLU A 278 19.03 8.28 39.61
C GLU A 278 18.58 7.08 40.46
N GLN A 279 17.95 6.09 39.82
CA GLN A 279 17.40 4.89 40.45
C GLN A 279 18.01 3.63 39.85
N SER A 280 19.32 3.61 39.65
CA SER A 280 20.05 2.49 39.00
C SER A 280 19.91 1.14 39.70
N ASP A 281 19.47 1.12 40.96
CA ASP A 281 19.25 -0.10 41.75
C ASP A 281 17.80 -0.63 41.64
N TYR A 282 16.90 0.09 40.97
CA TYR A 282 15.54 -0.35 40.76
C TYR A 282 15.48 -1.48 39.73
N VAL A 283 14.80 -2.55 40.10
CA VAL A 283 14.48 -3.66 39.20
C VAL A 283 12.98 -3.93 39.30
N SER A 284 12.31 -4.05 38.15
CA SER A 284 10.90 -4.42 38.09
C SER A 284 10.62 -5.82 38.62
N GLY A 285 11.63 -6.70 38.64
CA GLY A 285 11.50 -8.11 38.97
C GLY A 285 11.25 -9.00 37.75
N PHE A 286 10.99 -8.41 36.59
CA PHE A 286 10.84 -9.16 35.34
C PHE A 286 12.16 -9.75 34.87
N MET A 287 12.14 -11.04 34.56
CA MET A 287 13.35 -11.80 34.18
C MET A 287 13.56 -11.88 32.67
N ASP A 288 12.57 -11.47 31.87
CA ASP A 288 12.54 -11.62 30.41
C ASP A 288 12.61 -10.28 29.66
N VAL A 289 13.07 -9.20 30.31
CA VAL A 289 13.25 -7.88 29.69
C VAL A 289 14.67 -7.77 29.11
N PRO A 290 14.83 -7.52 27.79
CA PRO A 290 16.14 -7.33 27.19
C PRO A 290 16.72 -5.95 27.52
N ASN A 291 18.04 -5.84 27.57
CA ASN A 291 18.74 -4.61 27.97
C ASN A 291 18.31 -3.35 27.20
N TRP A 292 17.96 -3.46 25.92
CA TRP A 292 17.52 -2.31 25.11
C TRP A 292 16.16 -1.74 25.53
N ALA A 293 15.33 -2.52 26.24
CA ALA A 293 14.03 -2.13 26.75
C ALA A 293 14.02 -1.87 28.26
N GLU A 294 15.09 -2.25 28.96
CA GLU A 294 15.13 -2.36 30.42
C GLU A 294 14.76 -1.04 31.11
N ASP A 295 15.42 0.06 30.74
CA ASP A 295 15.17 1.37 31.35
C ASP A 295 13.71 1.82 31.18
N THR A 296 13.18 1.66 29.98
CA THR A 296 11.80 2.06 29.67
C THR A 296 10.79 1.19 30.42
N ILE A 297 10.95 -0.14 30.40
CA ILE A 297 10.04 -1.06 31.08
C ILE A 297 10.10 -0.86 32.60
N ASN A 298 11.28 -0.69 33.17
CA ASN A 298 11.44 -0.40 34.59
C ASN A 298 10.74 0.92 34.98
N TYR A 299 10.90 1.96 34.17
CA TYR A 299 10.24 3.25 34.43
C TYR A 299 8.72 3.15 34.36
N LEU A 300 8.19 2.57 33.28
CA LEU A 300 6.75 2.40 33.10
C LEU A 300 6.15 1.51 34.20
N HIS A 301 6.87 0.47 34.63
CA HIS A 301 6.47 -0.36 35.75
C HIS A 301 6.47 0.41 37.08
N TYR A 302 7.52 1.19 37.36
CA TYR A 302 7.62 2.04 38.54
C TYR A 302 6.46 3.04 38.64
N LYS A 303 6.04 3.60 37.51
CA LYS A 303 4.88 4.51 37.41
C LYS A 303 3.52 3.81 37.41
N GLY A 304 3.48 2.47 37.33
CA GLY A 304 2.25 1.70 37.23
C GLY A 304 1.53 1.82 35.87
N LEU A 305 2.23 2.29 34.84
CA LEU A 305 1.67 2.52 33.49
C LEU A 305 1.55 1.23 32.67
N ILE A 306 2.31 0.19 33.04
CA ILE A 306 2.25 -1.14 32.43
C ILE A 306 2.15 -2.24 33.50
N LYS A 307 1.67 -3.40 33.09
CA LYS A 307 1.60 -4.62 33.91
C LYS A 307 2.23 -5.80 33.17
N GLY A 308 2.94 -6.65 33.91
CA GLY A 308 3.48 -7.91 33.40
C GLY A 308 2.40 -8.98 33.21
N LEU A 309 2.79 -10.11 32.61
CA LEU A 309 1.96 -11.32 32.54
C LEU A 309 1.93 -12.06 33.89
N SER A 310 3.00 -11.94 34.67
CA SER A 310 3.12 -12.36 36.08
C SER A 310 4.05 -11.39 36.82
N ASP A 311 4.28 -11.63 38.12
CA ASP A 311 5.18 -10.83 38.94
C ASP A 311 6.64 -10.85 38.44
N ASP A 312 7.03 -11.89 37.70
CA ASP A 312 8.40 -12.13 37.22
C ASP A 312 8.54 -12.19 35.69
N ILE A 313 7.44 -12.05 34.94
CA ILE A 313 7.42 -12.09 33.47
C ILE A 313 6.67 -10.88 32.91
N TYR A 314 7.36 -10.06 32.12
CA TYR A 314 6.72 -8.98 31.36
C TYR A 314 6.10 -9.48 30.05
N GLY A 315 6.74 -10.46 29.41
CA GLY A 315 6.39 -10.99 28.10
C GLY A 315 7.03 -10.18 26.96
N SER A 316 8.27 -9.74 27.10
CA SER A 316 8.90 -8.77 26.16
C SER A 316 8.81 -9.16 24.70
N ASN A 317 9.06 -10.45 24.41
CA ASN A 317 9.05 -11.02 23.06
C ASN A 317 7.67 -11.58 22.65
N ALA A 318 6.69 -11.56 23.55
CA ALA A 318 5.35 -12.01 23.21
C ALA A 318 4.70 -10.99 22.26
N LYS A 319 3.91 -11.51 21.32
CA LYS A 319 3.18 -10.71 20.35
C LYS A 319 2.12 -9.90 21.07
N MET A 320 2.12 -8.60 20.82
CA MET A 320 1.15 -7.70 21.41
C MET A 320 -0.14 -7.81 20.62
N THR A 321 -1.27 -7.96 21.31
CA THR A 321 -2.56 -7.90 20.62
C THR A 321 -2.97 -6.46 20.37
N GLU A 322 -3.83 -6.24 19.38
CA GLU A 322 -4.39 -4.92 19.10
C GLU A 322 -5.08 -4.33 20.34
N ALA A 323 -5.95 -5.09 21.00
CA ALA A 323 -6.61 -4.65 22.24
C ALA A 323 -5.62 -4.27 23.37
N GLN A 324 -4.48 -4.98 23.49
CA GLN A 324 -3.46 -4.59 24.46
C GLN A 324 -2.85 -3.23 24.12
N TYR A 325 -2.58 -2.98 22.84
CA TYR A 325 -1.97 -1.73 22.41
C TYR A 325 -2.96 -0.56 22.49
N THR A 326 -4.17 -0.76 22.00
CA THR A 326 -5.26 0.21 22.08
C THR A 326 -5.57 0.58 23.53
N THR A 327 -5.48 -0.37 24.47
CA THR A 327 -5.58 -0.04 25.92
C THR A 327 -4.50 0.93 26.38
N LEU A 328 -3.25 0.78 25.94
CA LEU A 328 -2.18 1.72 26.29
C LEU A 328 -2.46 3.10 25.69
N VAL A 329 -2.86 3.16 24.42
CA VAL A 329 -3.17 4.43 23.74
C VAL A 329 -4.34 5.15 24.40
N LEU A 330 -5.42 4.44 24.75
CA LEU A 330 -6.54 5.02 25.49
C LEU A 330 -6.11 5.58 26.85
N ARG A 331 -5.19 4.93 27.55
CA ARG A 331 -4.61 5.46 28.80
C ARG A 331 -3.77 6.72 28.57
N ALA A 332 -3.03 6.82 27.46
CA ALA A 332 -2.35 8.07 27.08
C ALA A 332 -3.35 9.21 26.87
N LEU A 333 -4.52 8.90 26.31
CA LEU A 333 -5.63 9.85 26.14
C LEU A 333 -6.46 10.07 27.42
N GLY A 334 -6.03 9.51 28.55
CA GLY A 334 -6.64 9.74 29.87
C GLY A 334 -7.86 8.88 30.20
N TYR A 335 -8.21 7.92 29.35
CA TYR A 335 -9.24 6.91 29.66
C TYR A 335 -8.67 5.84 30.60
N LEU A 336 -9.46 5.42 31.58
CA LEU A 336 -9.02 4.49 32.62
C LEU A 336 -9.91 3.24 32.66
N ASP A 337 -9.34 2.08 32.33
CA ASP A 337 -10.02 0.79 32.34
C ASP A 337 -10.36 0.31 33.76
N ASP A 338 -9.58 0.70 34.76
CA ASP A 338 -9.83 0.41 36.17
C ASP A 338 -10.87 1.35 36.82
N GLU A 339 -11.13 2.51 36.23
CA GLU A 339 -12.24 3.40 36.61
C GLU A 339 -13.53 3.12 35.81
N GLY A 340 -13.48 2.19 34.85
CA GLY A 340 -14.64 1.73 34.09
C GLY A 340 -14.98 2.58 32.86
N ASP A 341 -14.06 3.42 32.39
CA ASP A 341 -14.24 4.16 31.12
C ASP A 341 -14.37 3.18 29.92
N PHE A 342 -13.72 2.02 30.01
CA PHE A 342 -13.83 0.90 29.07
C PHE A 342 -13.36 -0.42 29.74
N THR A 343 -13.59 -1.56 29.08
CA THR A 343 -12.98 -2.85 29.49
C THR A 343 -11.77 -3.11 28.61
N TRP A 344 -10.63 -3.51 29.19
CA TRP A 344 -9.36 -3.65 28.46
C TRP A 344 -9.43 -4.59 27.23
N ASP A 345 -10.21 -5.67 27.31
CA ASP A 345 -10.43 -6.64 26.23
C ASP A 345 -11.46 -6.17 25.19
N ALA A 346 -12.12 -5.04 25.43
CA ALA A 346 -13.03 -4.32 24.53
C ALA A 346 -12.52 -2.90 24.22
N SER A 347 -11.21 -2.66 24.35
CA SER A 347 -10.59 -1.36 24.07
C SER A 347 -10.73 -0.92 22.62
N ILE A 348 -10.76 -1.85 21.67
CA ILE A 348 -10.99 -1.57 20.24
C ILE A 348 -12.37 -0.94 20.05
N ASP A 349 -13.42 -1.50 20.67
CA ASP A 349 -14.77 -0.95 20.57
C ASP A 349 -14.83 0.50 21.09
N LYS A 350 -14.16 0.79 22.21
CA LYS A 350 -14.06 2.15 22.74
C LYS A 350 -13.30 3.08 21.78
N ALA A 351 -12.19 2.61 21.23
CA ALA A 351 -11.40 3.39 20.29
C ALA A 351 -12.17 3.69 18.99
N ILE A 352 -12.96 2.74 18.49
CA ILE A 352 -13.89 2.97 17.38
C ILE A 352 -14.98 3.98 17.77
N GLU A 353 -15.59 3.83 18.97
CA GLU A 353 -16.64 4.74 19.46
C GLU A 353 -16.19 6.21 19.48
N ILE A 354 -14.92 6.46 19.81
CA ILE A 354 -14.37 7.82 19.87
C ILE A 354 -13.78 8.30 18.53
N GLY A 355 -13.74 7.46 17.49
CA GLY A 355 -13.19 7.80 16.18
C GLY A 355 -11.68 7.63 16.04
N LEU A 356 -10.99 6.94 16.96
CA LEU A 356 -9.53 6.75 16.89
C LEU A 356 -9.07 5.97 15.65
N TYR A 357 -9.97 5.19 15.05
CA TYR A 357 -9.74 4.42 13.83
C TYR A 357 -10.25 5.13 12.56
N GLU A 358 -10.65 6.39 12.66
CA GLU A 358 -11.06 7.20 11.52
C GLU A 358 -9.84 7.94 10.94
N ASP A 359 -9.71 7.91 9.62
CA ASP A 359 -8.68 8.61 8.86
C ASP A 359 -9.29 9.14 7.56
N ASP A 360 -8.99 10.38 7.19
CA ASP A 360 -9.63 11.07 6.06
C ASP A 360 -9.30 10.45 4.70
N LEU A 361 -8.20 9.70 4.59
CA LEU A 361 -7.68 9.23 3.31
C LEU A 361 -7.55 7.71 3.20
N ARG A 362 -7.13 7.02 4.27
CA ARG A 362 -6.97 5.56 4.27
C ARG A 362 -7.77 4.94 5.41
N ASP A 363 -8.95 4.42 5.07
CA ASP A 363 -9.77 3.66 6.02
C ASP A 363 -8.95 2.51 6.63
N TYR A 364 -9.20 2.22 7.91
CA TYR A 364 -8.48 1.15 8.61
C TYR A 364 -8.57 -0.22 7.91
N VAL A 365 -9.63 -0.45 7.13
CA VAL A 365 -9.78 -1.67 6.32
C VAL A 365 -8.63 -1.85 5.31
N TYR A 366 -8.03 -0.77 4.81
CA TYR A 366 -6.85 -0.83 3.92
C TYR A 366 -5.52 -0.95 4.68
N ILE A 367 -5.57 -1.00 6.01
CA ILE A 367 -4.46 -1.37 6.90
C ILE A 367 -4.60 -2.84 7.36
N HIS A 368 -5.78 -3.43 7.16
CA HIS A 368 -6.15 -4.80 7.50
C HIS A 368 -6.17 -5.65 6.23
N ASP A 369 -5.20 -6.54 6.03
CA ASP A 369 -5.26 -7.42 4.87
C ASP A 369 -6.39 -8.44 5.06
N SER A 370 -7.10 -8.71 3.98
CA SER A 370 -8.39 -9.40 3.96
C SER A 370 -8.42 -10.79 4.63
N GLN A 371 -9.52 -11.04 5.33
CA GLN A 371 -10.08 -12.31 5.85
C GLN A 371 -9.31 -13.16 6.88
N ASP A 372 -7.98 -13.07 7.02
CA ASP A 372 -7.20 -13.93 7.94
C ASP A 372 -6.19 -13.16 8.82
N ASP A 373 -6.30 -11.83 8.91
CA ASP A 373 -5.30 -11.00 9.60
C ASP A 373 -5.53 -10.91 11.12
N ILE A 374 -5.22 -12.02 11.80
CA ILE A 374 -5.17 -12.15 13.28
C ILE A 374 -3.92 -11.47 13.87
N GLU A 375 -2.99 -11.00 13.02
CA GLU A 375 -1.68 -10.50 13.43
C GLU A 375 -1.71 -8.99 13.67
N PHE A 376 -1.27 -8.54 14.84
CA PHE A 376 -1.13 -7.11 15.12
C PHE A 376 0.29 -6.64 14.77
N THR A 377 0.40 -5.97 13.63
CA THR A 377 1.67 -5.54 13.04
C THR A 377 2.10 -4.15 13.48
N ARG A 378 3.35 -3.80 13.22
CA ARG A 378 3.90 -2.46 13.44
C ARG A 378 3.20 -1.39 12.58
N ARG A 379 2.64 -1.77 11.43
CA ARG A 379 1.78 -0.92 10.59
C ARG A 379 0.50 -0.51 11.31
N LYS A 380 -0.25 -1.48 11.84
CA LYS A 380 -1.48 -1.24 12.60
C LYS A 380 -1.23 -0.38 13.85
N MET A 381 -0.13 -0.69 14.55
CA MET A 381 0.35 0.12 15.67
C MET A 381 0.62 1.57 15.25
N SER A 382 1.30 1.78 14.11
CA SER A 382 1.62 3.12 13.60
C SER A 382 0.36 3.91 13.26
N TYR A 383 -0.63 3.27 12.63
CA TYR A 383 -1.93 3.87 12.34
C TYR A 383 -2.62 4.40 13.60
N ILE A 384 -2.81 3.54 14.62
CA ILE A 384 -3.45 3.91 15.88
C ILE A 384 -2.67 5.03 16.59
N SER A 385 -1.34 4.94 16.59
CA SER A 385 -0.48 5.91 17.28
C SER A 385 -0.53 7.29 16.63
N TYR A 386 -0.50 7.34 15.30
CA TYR A 386 -0.56 8.60 14.57
C TYR A 386 -1.91 9.30 14.77
N ASN A 387 -3.01 8.55 14.68
CA ASN A 387 -4.33 9.13 14.94
C ASN A 387 -4.42 9.69 16.37
N ALA A 388 -3.90 8.94 17.36
CA ALA A 388 -3.90 9.37 18.76
C ALA A 388 -3.18 10.69 19.04
N LEU A 389 -2.20 11.08 18.21
CA LEU A 389 -1.51 12.37 18.32
C LEU A 389 -2.49 13.55 18.30
N PHE A 390 -3.61 13.38 17.59
CA PHE A 390 -4.59 14.41 17.32
C PHE A 390 -5.89 14.23 18.11
N PHE A 391 -5.84 13.55 19.27
CA PHE A 391 -6.95 13.47 20.22
C PHE A 391 -6.67 14.25 21.51
N GLU A 392 -7.68 14.97 22.00
CA GLU A 392 -7.62 15.62 23.31
C GLU A 392 -7.66 14.56 24.41
N ASN A 393 -6.72 14.65 25.34
CA ASN A 393 -6.78 13.89 26.57
C ASN A 393 -8.02 14.29 27.37
N ILE A 394 -8.84 13.32 27.78
CA ILE A 394 -10.14 13.61 28.40
C ILE A 394 -10.05 14.25 29.80
N LYS A 395 -8.87 14.25 30.42
CA LYS A 395 -8.63 14.83 31.75
C LYS A 395 -7.89 16.17 31.67
N THR A 396 -6.90 16.29 30.80
CA THR A 396 -6.07 17.51 30.69
C THR A 396 -6.49 18.44 29.55
N SER A 397 -7.25 17.95 28.57
CA SER A 397 -7.56 18.62 27.30
C SER A 397 -6.31 18.98 26.47
N GLU A 398 -5.16 18.38 26.79
CA GLU A 398 -3.94 18.50 26.01
C GLU A 398 -3.89 17.39 24.96
N MET A 399 -3.24 17.67 23.85
CA MET A 399 -3.00 16.71 22.77
C MET A 399 -1.70 15.96 23.04
N LEU A 400 -1.53 14.77 22.48
CA LEU A 400 -0.23 14.07 22.57
C LEU A 400 0.82 14.67 21.62
N TYR A 401 0.38 15.37 20.58
CA TYR A 401 1.25 16.17 19.72
C TYR A 401 1.14 17.65 20.08
N GLU A 402 2.29 18.25 20.38
CA GLU A 402 2.45 19.70 20.50
C GLU A 402 3.17 20.24 19.26
N SER A 403 2.56 21.18 18.55
CA SER A 403 3.26 21.89 17.47
C SER A 403 4.30 22.84 18.08
N ASN A 404 5.53 22.78 17.55
CA ASN A 404 6.66 23.60 18.01
C ASN A 404 6.62 25.04 17.48
#